data_AF-A0A5A9YWY7-F1
#
_entry.id   AF-A0A5A9YWY7-F1
#
_cell.length_a   1.000
_cell.length_b   1.000
_cell.length_c   1.000
_cell.angle_alpha   90.00
_cell.angle_beta   90.00
_cell.angle_gamma   90.00
#
_symmetry.space_group_name_H-M   'P 1'
#
loop_
_entity.id
_entity.type
_entity.pdbx_description
1 polymer ?
#
loop_
_entity_poly.entity_id
_entity_poly.type
_entity_poly.pdbx_seq_one_letter_code
_entity_poly.pdbx_strand_id
1 'polypeptide(L)'
;EDYRLSERGLLLEEARVRGSGAGMEIPEGAVLRDGAWHYHRGVPPLQPLRLGRTPEAGDYRICRQGRCDALARWIGPPDPERPAVELWACPIRDPSD
;
A
#
# COMPACT_ATOMS: atom_id res chain seq x y z
N GLU A 1 -1.80 -4.05 2.18
CA GLU A 1 -1.84 -2.77 2.90
C GLU A 1 -2.67 -1.81 2.09
N ASP A 2 -3.36 -0.88 2.76
CA ASP A 2 -4.13 0.19 2.12
C ASP A 2 -3.58 1.55 2.57
N TYR A 3 -3.29 2.41 1.60
CA TYR A 3 -2.73 3.73 1.82
C TYR A 3 -3.65 4.82 1.29
N ARG A 4 -3.80 5.91 2.06
CA ARG A 4 -4.56 7.10 1.65
C ARG A 4 -3.64 8.28 1.41
N LEU A 5 -3.92 9.03 0.35
CA LEU A 5 -3.28 10.31 0.08
C LEU A 5 -3.66 11.35 1.16
N SER A 6 -2.66 12.04 1.68
CA SER A 6 -2.82 13.19 2.58
C SER A 6 -1.90 14.33 2.14
N GLU A 7 -2.10 15.53 2.70
CA GLU A 7 -1.25 16.69 2.43
C GLU A 7 0.23 16.45 2.78
N ARG A 8 0.50 15.54 3.71
CA ARG A 8 1.84 15.23 4.21
C ARG A 8 2.48 13.99 3.56
N GLY A 9 1.76 13.29 2.68
CA GLY A 9 2.24 12.03 2.08
C GLY A 9 1.19 10.92 2.09
N LEU A 10 1.63 9.69 1.83
CA LEU A 10 0.79 8.48 1.84
C LEU A 10 0.69 7.89 3.24
N LEU A 11 -0.49 7.96 3.85
CA LEU A 11 -0.77 7.44 5.18
C LEU A 11 -1.20 5.98 5.10
N LEU A 12 -0.56 5.10 5.87
CA LEU A 12 -0.99 3.72 6.04
C LEU A 12 -2.27 3.69 6.89
N GLU A 13 -3.38 3.26 6.27
CA GLU A 13 -4.65 3.14 6.97
C GLU A 13 -4.84 1.75 7.55
N GLU A 14 -4.50 0.71 6.79
CA GLU A 14 -4.68 -0.67 7.23
C GLU A 14 -3.55 -1.57 6.70
N ALA A 15 -3.04 -2.45 7.56
CA ALA A 15 -2.16 -3.54 7.17
C ALA A 15 -2.81 -4.89 7.48
N ARG A 16 -2.53 -5.88 6.63
CA ARG A 16 -3.11 -7.22 6.70
C ARG A 16 -2.03 -8.25 6.40
N VAL A 17 -1.96 -9.30 7.21
CA VAL A 17 -1.08 -10.45 6.96
C VAL A 17 -1.87 -11.75 7.03
N ARG A 18 -1.74 -12.61 6.01
CA ARG A 18 -2.28 -13.97 6.07
C ARG A 18 -1.25 -14.85 6.76
N GLY A 19 -1.56 -15.31 7.97
CA GLY A 19 -0.65 -16.13 8.76
C GLY A 19 -0.94 -17.61 8.60
N SER A 20 0.04 -18.35 8.05
CA SER A 20 0.38 -19.70 8.54
C SER A 20 1.85 -20.09 8.27
N GLY A 21 2.70 -19.17 7.80
CA GLY A 21 4.10 -19.47 7.45
C GLY A 21 5.02 -19.36 8.67
N ALA A 22 5.90 -20.33 8.84
CA ALA A 22 6.89 -20.36 9.92
C ALA A 22 7.70 -19.05 9.97
N GLY A 23 7.60 -18.29 11.06
CA GLY A 23 8.50 -17.17 11.37
C GLY A 23 7.95 -15.75 11.26
N MET A 24 6.66 -15.54 10.95
CA MET A 24 6.05 -14.20 11.10
C MET A 24 5.22 -14.14 12.37
N GLU A 25 5.67 -13.35 13.35
CA GLU A 25 4.91 -13.05 14.56
C GLU A 25 3.70 -12.18 14.22
N ILE A 26 2.54 -12.50 14.81
CA ILE A 26 1.32 -11.70 14.65
C ILE A 26 1.53 -10.38 15.41
N PRO A 27 1.37 -9.21 14.77
CA PRO A 27 1.57 -7.93 15.44
C PRO A 27 0.65 -7.75 16.65
N GLU A 28 1.13 -7.06 17.69
CA GLU A 28 0.31 -6.70 18.84
C GLU A 28 -0.94 -5.91 18.41
N GLY A 29 -2.09 -6.25 19.01
CA GLY A 29 -3.37 -5.62 18.68
C GLY A 29 -3.96 -6.05 17.34
N ALA A 30 -3.36 -7.02 16.64
CA ALA A 30 -3.94 -7.55 15.41
C ALA A 30 -5.23 -8.33 15.69
N VAL A 31 -6.22 -8.19 14.80
CA VAL A 31 -7.51 -8.87 14.88
C VAL A 31 -7.67 -9.76 13.65
N LEU A 32 -7.95 -11.04 13.85
CA LEU A 32 -8.24 -11.97 12.76
C LEU A 32 -9.62 -11.66 12.17
N ARG A 33 -9.67 -11.32 10.89
CA ARG A 33 -10.90 -11.10 10.11
C ARG A 33 -10.68 -11.63 8.69
N ASP A 34 -11.68 -12.30 8.14
CA ASP A 34 -11.66 -12.79 6.74
C ASP A 34 -10.38 -13.57 6.34
N GLY A 35 -9.82 -14.35 7.28
CA GLY A 35 -8.62 -15.16 7.06
C GLY A 35 -7.30 -14.37 7.00
N ALA A 36 -7.30 -13.11 7.44
CA ALA A 36 -6.09 -12.30 7.61
C ALA A 36 -6.07 -11.64 8.99
N TRP A 37 -4.88 -11.39 9.52
CA TRP A 37 -4.67 -10.58 10.71
C TRP A 37 -4.58 -9.11 10.30
N HIS A 38 -5.55 -8.31 10.74
CA HIS A 38 -5.63 -6.87 10.48
C HIS A 38 -4.99 -6.11 11.63
N TYR A 39 -4.13 -5.16 11.34
CA TYR A 39 -3.49 -4.32 12.35
C TYR A 39 -3.21 -2.92 11.81
N HIS A 40 -3.06 -1.97 12.73
CA HIS A 40 -2.65 -0.61 12.42
C HIS A 40 -1.23 -0.40 12.94
N ARG A 41 -0.34 0.08 12.06
CA ARG A 41 1.01 0.50 12.45
C ARG A 41 1.05 2.03 12.46
N GLY A 42 1.41 2.63 13.58
CA GLY A 42 1.55 4.08 13.74
C GLY A 42 2.79 4.63 13.04
N VAL A 43 2.85 4.55 11.70
CA VAL A 43 3.91 5.19 10.91
C VAL A 43 3.50 6.60 10.49
N PRO A 44 4.43 7.57 10.44
CA PRO A 44 4.18 8.85 9.80
C PRO A 44 3.79 8.68 8.31
N PRO A 45 3.07 9.65 7.71
CA PRO A 45 2.84 9.66 6.26
C PRO A 45 4.16 9.51 5.49
N LEU A 46 4.16 8.65 4.46
CA LEU A 46 5.35 8.28 3.69
C LEU A 46 5.45 9.11 2.40
N GLN A 47 6.66 9.57 2.09
CA GLN A 47 6.98 10.38 0.93
C GLN A 47 8.50 10.28 0.63
N PRO A 48 8.97 9.29 -0.14
CA PRO A 48 8.19 8.32 -0.92
C PRO A 48 7.62 7.16 -0.09
N LEU A 49 6.58 6.54 -0.63
CA LEU A 49 6.16 5.19 -0.28
C LEU A 49 6.84 4.18 -1.22
N ARG A 50 7.57 3.22 -0.67
CA ARG A 50 8.15 2.11 -1.43
C ARG A 50 7.28 0.87 -1.30
N LEU A 51 6.84 0.34 -2.44
CA LEU A 51 5.96 -0.84 -2.53
C LEU A 51 6.70 -1.99 -3.18
N GLY A 52 6.73 -3.15 -2.51
CA GLY A 52 7.17 -4.40 -3.12
C GLY A 52 6.13 -4.91 -4.12
N ARG A 53 6.55 -5.19 -5.35
CA ARG A 53 5.68 -5.49 -6.50
C ARG A 53 6.29 -6.61 -7.37
N THR A 54 6.56 -7.76 -6.76
CA THR A 54 6.96 -8.96 -7.50
C THR A 54 5.73 -9.63 -8.13
N PRO A 55 5.89 -10.47 -9.17
CA PRO A 55 4.79 -11.22 -9.75
C PRO A 55 4.00 -12.06 -8.74
N GLU A 56 4.66 -12.66 -7.74
CA GLU A 56 4.06 -13.53 -6.73
C GLU A 56 3.24 -12.74 -5.70
N ALA A 57 3.67 -11.52 -5.38
CA ALA A 57 2.93 -10.62 -4.49
C ALA A 57 1.70 -9.99 -5.16
N GLY A 58 1.65 -10.01 -6.50
CA GLY A 58 0.59 -9.41 -7.29
C GLY A 58 0.79 -7.91 -7.54
N ASP A 59 -0.30 -7.20 -7.80
CA ASP A 59 -0.29 -5.78 -8.13
C ASP A 59 -1.11 -4.94 -7.14
N TYR A 60 -0.80 -3.65 -7.08
CA TYR A 60 -1.58 -2.65 -6.36
C TYR A 60 -2.71 -2.10 -7.24
N ARG A 61 -3.69 -1.49 -6.60
CA ARG A 61 -4.73 -0.71 -7.26
C ARG A 61 -4.64 0.75 -6.84
N ILE A 62 -4.86 1.64 -7.79
CA ILE A 62 -5.01 3.07 -7.54
C ILE A 62 -6.50 3.40 -7.59
N CYS A 63 -7.04 3.87 -6.46
CA CYS A 63 -8.45 4.20 -6.32
C CYS A 63 -8.65 5.71 -6.31
N ARG A 64 -9.56 6.22 -7.16
CA ARG A 64 -9.99 7.63 -7.20
C ARG A 64 -11.51 7.67 -7.28
N GLN A 65 -12.14 8.40 -6.36
CA GLN A 65 -13.61 8.56 -6.32
C GLN A 65 -14.37 7.20 -6.38
N GLY A 66 -13.89 6.22 -5.62
CA GLY A 66 -14.48 4.86 -5.57
C GLY A 66 -14.18 3.97 -6.78
N ARG A 67 -13.51 4.48 -7.82
CA ARG A 67 -13.07 3.68 -8.97
C ARG A 67 -11.61 3.28 -8.81
N CYS A 68 -11.34 1.99 -8.89
CA CYS A 68 -10.00 1.44 -8.74
C CYS A 68 -9.53 0.79 -10.04
N ASP A 69 -8.33 1.14 -10.48
CA ASP A 69 -7.64 0.50 -11.61
C ASP A 69 -6.33 -0.13 -11.12
N ALA A 70 -5.90 -1.22 -11.76
CA ALA A 70 -4.60 -1.83 -11.48
C ALA A 70 -3.47 -0.84 -11.79
N LEU A 71 -2.45 -0.78 -10.93
CA LEU A 71 -1.28 0.06 -11.13
C LEU A 71 -0.57 -0.28 -12.46
N ALA A 72 -0.67 -1.54 -12.90
CA ALA A 72 -0.17 -1.99 -14.20
C ALA A 72 -0.71 -1.20 -15.39
N ARG A 73 -1.87 -0.56 -15.26
CA ARG A 73 -2.41 0.32 -16.31
C ARG A 73 -1.45 1.46 -16.68
N TRP A 74 -0.61 1.91 -15.75
CA TRP A 74 0.31 3.03 -15.96
C TRP A 74 1.76 2.60 -16.17
N ILE A 75 2.22 1.58 -15.45
CA ILE A 75 3.64 1.20 -15.42
C ILE A 75 3.93 -0.21 -15.96
N GLY A 76 2.92 -0.88 -16.53
CA GLY A 76 3.03 -2.28 -16.98
C GLY A 76 2.89 -3.30 -15.84
N PRO A 77 2.82 -4.60 -16.14
CA PRO A 77 2.65 -5.65 -15.14
C PRO A 77 3.82 -5.70 -14.14
N PRO A 78 3.68 -6.40 -12.99
CA PRO A 78 4.81 -6.70 -12.11
C PRO A 78 5.97 -7.36 -12.87
N ASP A 79 7.19 -6.92 -12.59
CA ASP A 79 8.42 -7.33 -13.28
C ASP A 79 9.42 -7.85 -12.24
N PRO A 80 9.89 -9.12 -12.33
CA PRO A 80 10.84 -9.68 -11.37
C PRO A 80 12.19 -8.92 -11.33
N GLU A 81 12.60 -8.29 -12.43
CA GLU A 81 13.83 -7.48 -12.50
C GLU A 81 13.65 -6.10 -11.82
N ARG A 82 12.39 -5.70 -11.59
CA ARG A 82 12.02 -4.43 -10.95
C ARG A 82 11.00 -4.70 -9.85
N PRO A 83 11.40 -5.38 -8.75
CA PRO A 83 10.49 -5.90 -7.73
C PRO A 83 9.92 -4.84 -6.78
N ALA A 84 10.13 -3.56 -7.08
CA ALA A 84 9.63 -2.46 -6.27
C ALA A 84 9.30 -1.23 -7.13
N VAL A 85 8.33 -0.45 -6.65
CA VAL A 85 8.00 0.87 -7.17
C VAL A 85 7.93 1.86 -6.02
N GLU A 86 8.30 3.11 -6.31
CA GLU A 86 8.16 4.22 -5.38
C GLU A 86 7.04 5.14 -5.86
N LEU A 87 6.21 5.55 -4.92
CA LEU A 87 5.10 6.48 -5.14
C LEU A 87 5.34 7.73 -4.32
N TRP A 88 5.11 8.87 -4.96
CA TRP A 88 5.10 10.15 -4.30
C TRP A 88 3.69 10.71 -4.28
N ALA A 89 3.29 11.30 -3.15
CA ALA A 89 2.12 12.17 -3.13
C ALA A 89 2.45 13.42 -3.95
N CYS A 90 1.58 13.78 -4.89
CA CYS A 90 1.68 15.08 -5.54
C CYS A 90 1.54 16.19 -4.49
N PRO A 91 2.25 17.31 -4.61
CA PRO A 91 1.92 18.49 -3.84
C PRO A 91 0.46 18.85 -4.14
N ILE A 92 -0.34 19.04 -3.09
CA ILE A 92 -1.67 19.62 -3.26
C ILE A 92 -1.41 21.08 -3.67
N ARG A 93 -1.54 21.37 -4.96
CA ARG A 93 -1.59 22.76 -5.41
C ARG A 93 -2.91 23.32 -4.90
N ASP A 94 -2.83 24.38 -4.10
CA ASP A 94 -4.02 25.12 -3.69
C ASP A 94 -4.71 25.62 -4.97
N PRO A 95 -6.04 25.46 -5.12
CA PRO A 95 -6.76 25.96 -6.29
C PRO A 95 -6.68 27.49 -6.48
N SER A 96 -6.03 28.20 -5.57
CA SER A 96 -5.73 29.64 -5.67
C SER A 96 -4.36 30.00 -6.30
N ASP A 97 -3.59 29.02 -6.79
CA ASP A 97 -2.27 29.21 -7.45
C ASP A 97 -2.30 29.14 -9.00
#